data_AF-A0A2S2QZ16-F1
#
_entry.id   AF-A0A2S2QZ16-F1
#
_cell.length_a   1.000
_cell.length_b   1.000
_cell.length_c   1.000
_cell.angle_alpha   90.00
_cell.angle_beta   90.00
_cell.angle_gamma   90.00
#
_symmetry.space_group_name_H-M   'P 1'
#
loop_
_entity.id
_entity.type
_entity.pdbx_description
1 polymer ?
#
loop_
_entity_poly.entity_id
_entity_poly.type
_entity_poly.pdbx_seq_one_letter_code
_entity_poly.pdbx_strand_id
1 'polypeptide(L)'
;MFGKLSWGDIPIHEPIIVFTYFLIFLFSLIISFLITYFKKWTYLWNEWFTTVDHKKIGIMYVVLSFIMLFRGFVDAVMMRLQQYFASLPSPRSILPANHYDQIFTAHGVIMIFFVAMPLIIGLMNFVVPLQIGARDLAFPFLNNLSFWITVSAVLLINLSLGVGEFAKTGWLAYPPLSEIEFSPGVGVDYWIWCLQIAGIGTTLTAINFLVTILKMRAPGMTMFKMPVFTWTVFCSNLLIISSFPVLTVTLFLLTLDRYLNFHFFTHSMGGNMMMYTNLIWIWGHPEVYILILPAFGIFSEVVPTFSKKSLFGYISLVWATLSITVLSFIVWLHHFFTMGAGANVNAFFGITTMIIAIPTGVKVFNWLFTMYQGRVYFHSCMLWAIGFLITFSIGGMAGVLLSLPPADFVLHNSLFLVAHFHNVIIGGVVFGCFSGVTYWFPKAFGFKLNEKWGKIAFLFWIIGFFFAFIPLYFLGFMGMT
;
A
#
# COMPACT_ATOMS: atom_id res chain seq x y z
N MET A 1 20.94 -24.02 -15.20
CA MET A 1 22.01 -24.29 -16.18
C MET A 1 23.31 -23.56 -15.84
N PHE A 2 23.31 -22.39 -15.19
CA PHE A 2 24.49 -21.72 -14.61
C PHE A 2 24.07 -20.92 -13.36
N GLY A 3 25.03 -20.30 -12.65
CA GLY A 3 24.77 -19.38 -11.52
C GLY A 3 24.69 -20.06 -10.16
N LYS A 4 24.19 -19.33 -9.15
CA LYS A 4 24.01 -19.84 -7.77
C LYS A 4 22.87 -20.87 -7.66
N LEU A 5 21.94 -20.87 -8.62
CA LEU A 5 20.73 -21.70 -8.60
C LEU A 5 21.06 -23.20 -8.69
N SER A 6 20.54 -23.96 -7.73
CA SER A 6 20.72 -25.39 -7.54
C SER A 6 19.39 -26.06 -7.17
N TRP A 7 19.35 -27.39 -7.21
CA TRP A 7 18.19 -28.15 -6.71
C TRP A 7 17.96 -27.98 -5.20
N GLY A 8 18.97 -27.55 -4.45
CA GLY A 8 18.86 -27.25 -3.02
C GLY A 8 18.07 -25.97 -2.72
N ASP A 9 17.89 -25.09 -3.70
CA ASP A 9 17.13 -23.85 -3.54
C ASP A 9 15.61 -24.06 -3.65
N ILE A 10 15.16 -25.27 -3.99
CA ILE A 10 13.74 -25.62 -3.99
C ILE A 10 13.42 -26.24 -2.63
N PRO A 11 12.50 -25.66 -1.83
CA PRO A 11 12.22 -26.10 -0.46
C PRO A 11 11.34 -27.36 -0.43
N ILE A 12 11.82 -28.47 -1.02
CA ILE A 12 11.12 -29.75 -1.12
C ILE A 12 10.91 -30.38 0.28
N HIS A 13 11.73 -30.00 1.26
CA HIS A 13 11.63 -30.48 2.64
C HIS A 13 10.57 -29.75 3.47
N GLU A 14 10.07 -28.58 3.02
CA GLU A 14 9.09 -27.77 3.75
C GLU A 14 7.66 -28.13 3.32
N PRO A 15 6.88 -28.88 4.13
CA PRO A 15 5.59 -29.41 3.70
C PRO A 15 4.58 -28.31 3.35
N ILE A 16 4.62 -27.18 4.08
CA ILE A 16 3.73 -26.04 3.86
C ILE A 16 3.98 -25.42 2.49
N ILE A 17 5.24 -25.25 2.10
CA ILE A 17 5.60 -24.62 0.81
C ILE A 17 5.28 -25.57 -0.33
N VAL A 18 5.65 -26.86 -0.22
CA VAL A 18 5.35 -27.88 -1.23
C VAL A 18 3.85 -27.99 -1.48
N PHE A 19 3.04 -28.04 -0.42
CA PHE A 19 1.59 -28.09 -0.55
C PHE A 19 1.03 -26.82 -1.20
N THR A 20 1.53 -25.64 -0.81
CA THR A 20 1.17 -24.38 -1.45
C THR A 20 1.46 -24.39 -2.96
N TYR A 21 2.66 -24.85 -3.37
CA TYR A 21 3.02 -24.93 -4.79
C TYR A 21 2.19 -25.96 -5.55
N PHE A 22 1.89 -27.10 -4.93
CA PHE A 22 0.99 -28.08 -5.52
C PHE A 22 -0.39 -27.47 -5.82
N LEU A 23 -0.94 -26.70 -4.86
CA LEU A 23 -2.20 -25.98 -5.08
C LEU A 23 -2.07 -24.92 -6.19
N ILE A 24 -1.03 -24.09 -6.16
CA ILE A 24 -0.79 -23.07 -7.21
C ILE A 24 -0.68 -23.71 -8.59
N PHE A 25 0.07 -24.80 -8.71
CA PHE A 25 0.22 -25.56 -9.95
C PHE A 25 -1.11 -26.13 -10.41
N LEU A 26 -1.87 -26.77 -9.52
CA LEU A 26 -3.19 -27.33 -9.83
C LEU A 26 -4.16 -26.25 -10.30
N PHE A 27 -4.25 -25.12 -9.60
CA PHE A 27 -5.10 -23.99 -10.01
C PHE A 27 -4.65 -23.41 -11.35
N SER A 28 -3.35 -23.26 -11.59
CA SER A 28 -2.80 -22.77 -12.86
C SER A 28 -3.14 -23.70 -14.02
N LEU A 29 -3.08 -25.02 -13.79
CA LEU A 29 -3.45 -26.04 -14.77
C LEU A 29 -4.95 -26.02 -15.06
N ILE A 30 -5.80 -25.92 -14.03
CA ILE A 30 -7.26 -25.79 -14.18
C ILE A 30 -7.60 -24.53 -14.97
N ILE A 31 -7.01 -23.37 -14.64
CA ILE A 31 -7.27 -22.12 -15.35
C ILE A 31 -6.82 -22.23 -16.81
N SER A 32 -5.62 -22.77 -17.07
CA SER A 32 -5.10 -22.95 -18.43
C SER A 32 -5.99 -23.91 -19.24
N PHE A 33 -6.45 -25.00 -18.62
CA PHE A 33 -7.39 -25.93 -19.21
C PHE A 33 -8.73 -25.24 -19.55
N LEU A 34 -9.33 -24.49 -18.62
CA LEU A 34 -10.58 -23.78 -18.84
C LEU A 34 -10.47 -22.74 -19.96
N ILE A 35 -9.39 -21.96 -20.00
CA ILE A 35 -9.15 -20.97 -21.07
C ILE A 35 -9.03 -21.68 -22.43
N THR A 36 -8.33 -22.82 -22.46
CA THR A 36 -8.15 -23.62 -23.68
C THR A 36 -9.48 -24.26 -24.12
N TYR A 37 -10.21 -24.87 -23.19
CA TYR A 37 -11.51 -25.50 -23.42
C TYR A 37 -12.53 -24.51 -23.96
N PHE A 38 -12.62 -23.31 -23.37
CA PHE A 38 -13.51 -22.24 -23.84
C PHE A 38 -12.93 -21.40 -24.99
N LYS A 39 -11.74 -21.75 -25.52
CA LYS A 39 -11.05 -21.07 -26.62
C LYS A 39 -10.89 -19.56 -26.40
N LYS A 40 -10.57 -19.14 -25.17
CA LYS A 40 -10.47 -17.73 -24.78
C LYS A 40 -9.07 -17.13 -24.91
N TRP A 41 -8.06 -17.86 -25.36
CA TRP A 41 -6.70 -17.35 -25.56
C TRP A 41 -6.64 -16.12 -26.47
N THR A 42 -7.23 -16.19 -27.66
CA THR A 42 -7.27 -15.06 -28.62
C THR A 42 -8.03 -13.86 -28.07
N TYR A 43 -9.11 -14.11 -27.33
CA TYR A 43 -9.88 -13.06 -26.66
C TYR A 43 -9.04 -12.37 -25.58
N LEU A 44 -8.40 -13.13 -24.68
CA LEU A 44 -7.57 -12.56 -23.62
C LEU A 44 -6.40 -11.76 -24.19
N TRP A 45 -5.73 -12.28 -25.23
CA TRP A 45 -4.64 -11.57 -25.88
C TRP A 45 -5.10 -10.24 -26.46
N ASN A 46 -6.09 -10.26 -27.37
CA ASN A 46 -6.52 -9.08 -28.12
C ASN A 46 -7.29 -8.06 -27.26
N GLU A 47 -8.08 -8.52 -26.28
CA GLU A 47 -8.99 -7.65 -25.53
C GLU A 47 -8.45 -7.22 -24.17
N TRP A 48 -7.53 -7.97 -23.55
CA TRP A 48 -7.08 -7.70 -22.18
C TRP A 48 -5.57 -7.50 -22.09
N PHE A 49 -4.77 -8.45 -22.57
CA PHE A 49 -3.32 -8.39 -22.32
C PHE A 49 -2.63 -7.26 -23.10
N THR A 50 -3.03 -7.04 -24.35
CA THR A 50 -2.49 -5.96 -25.19
C THR A 50 -3.38 -4.72 -25.21
N THR A 51 -4.36 -4.60 -24.31
CA THR A 51 -5.26 -3.44 -24.29
C THR A 51 -4.55 -2.17 -23.84
N VAL A 52 -4.92 -1.05 -24.43
CA VAL A 52 -4.51 0.29 -23.98
C VAL A 52 -5.63 1.04 -23.26
N ASP A 53 -6.86 0.49 -23.27
CA ASP A 53 -8.02 1.09 -22.59
C ASP A 53 -7.80 1.15 -21.07
N HIS A 54 -7.76 2.38 -20.53
CA HIS A 54 -7.62 2.67 -19.11
C HIS A 54 -8.63 1.93 -18.20
N LYS A 55 -9.85 1.66 -18.68
CA LYS A 55 -10.87 0.91 -17.90
C LYS A 55 -10.43 -0.53 -17.70
N LYS A 56 -9.98 -1.20 -18.76
CA LYS A 56 -9.57 -2.60 -18.71
C LYS A 56 -8.28 -2.77 -17.89
N ILE A 57 -7.31 -1.88 -18.09
CA ILE A 57 -6.09 -1.83 -17.27
C ILE A 57 -6.44 -1.61 -15.80
N GLY A 58 -7.35 -0.67 -15.50
CA GLY A 58 -7.86 -0.44 -14.15
C GLY A 58 -8.47 -1.69 -13.51
N ILE A 59 -9.29 -2.44 -14.26
CA ILE A 59 -9.86 -3.71 -13.80
C ILE A 59 -8.77 -4.74 -13.52
N MET A 60 -7.79 -4.90 -14.41
CA MET A 60 -6.69 -5.86 -14.21
C MET A 60 -5.86 -5.52 -12.96
N TYR A 61 -5.60 -4.24 -12.69
CA TYR A 61 -4.94 -3.78 -11.47
C TYR A 61 -5.72 -4.14 -10.20
N VAL A 62 -7.05 -3.92 -10.21
CA VAL A 62 -7.93 -4.30 -9.09
C VAL A 62 -7.91 -5.82 -8.89
N VAL A 63 -8.01 -6.60 -9.96
CA VAL A 63 -7.96 -8.08 -9.89
C VAL A 63 -6.63 -8.57 -9.32
N LEU A 64 -5.50 -8.04 -9.81
CA LEU A 64 -4.16 -8.34 -9.29
C LEU A 64 -4.09 -8.09 -7.78
N SER A 65 -4.63 -6.95 -7.33
CA SER A 65 -4.63 -6.56 -5.92
C SER A 65 -5.46 -7.52 -5.06
N PHE A 66 -6.61 -8.00 -5.54
CA PHE A 66 -7.42 -8.98 -4.80
C PHE A 66 -6.74 -10.35 -4.70
N ILE A 67 -6.03 -10.78 -5.75
CA ILE A 67 -5.24 -12.02 -5.71
C ILE A 67 -4.12 -11.88 -4.67
N MET A 68 -3.41 -10.75 -4.67
CA MET A 68 -2.33 -10.51 -3.70
C MET A 68 -2.85 -10.25 -2.28
N LEU A 69 -4.07 -9.71 -2.13
CA LEU A 69 -4.73 -9.56 -0.84
C LEU A 69 -4.97 -10.93 -0.20
N PHE A 70 -5.36 -11.94 -0.99
CA PHE A 70 -5.49 -13.30 -0.48
C PHE A 70 -4.17 -13.82 0.07
N ARG A 71 -3.07 -13.70 -0.69
CA ARG A 71 -1.74 -14.09 -0.21
C ARG A 71 -1.35 -13.34 1.07
N GLY A 72 -1.43 -12.01 1.06
CA GLY A 72 -1.07 -11.19 2.22
C GLY A 72 -1.93 -11.50 3.45
N PHE A 73 -3.21 -11.83 3.28
CA PHE A 73 -4.09 -12.22 4.38
C PHE A 73 -3.75 -13.61 4.94
N VAL A 74 -3.39 -14.58 4.10
CA VAL A 74 -2.91 -15.90 4.55
C VAL A 74 -1.64 -15.73 5.38
N ASP A 75 -0.69 -14.92 4.94
CA ASP A 75 0.54 -14.61 5.69
C ASP A 75 0.21 -13.98 7.06
N ALA A 76 -0.76 -13.06 7.11
CA ALA A 76 -1.21 -12.44 8.37
C ALA A 76 -1.83 -13.46 9.35
N VAL A 77 -2.66 -14.37 8.85
CA VAL A 77 -3.26 -15.44 9.66
C VAL A 77 -2.18 -16.36 10.20
N MET A 78 -1.21 -16.77 9.37
CA MET A 78 -0.08 -17.60 9.80
C MET A 78 0.74 -16.92 10.90
N MET A 79 1.05 -15.63 10.75
CA MET A 79 1.77 -14.88 11.79
C MET A 79 1.00 -14.84 13.12
N ARG A 80 -0.31 -14.57 13.07
CA ARG A 80 -1.14 -14.50 14.28
C ARG A 80 -1.34 -15.86 14.94
N LEU A 81 -1.47 -16.93 14.16
CA LEU A 81 -1.49 -18.30 14.69
C LEU A 81 -0.17 -18.66 15.38
N GLN A 82 0.98 -18.32 14.78
CA GLN A 82 2.29 -18.54 15.40
C GLN A 82 2.39 -17.82 16.75
N GLN A 83 2.02 -16.54 16.81
CA GLN A 83 2.04 -15.77 18.06
C GLN A 83 1.10 -16.36 19.11
N TYR A 84 -0.10 -16.80 18.71
CA TYR A 84 -1.02 -17.47 19.61
C TYR A 84 -0.40 -18.73 20.22
N PHE A 85 0.09 -19.67 19.40
CA PHE A 85 0.67 -20.92 19.88
C PHE A 85 1.95 -20.72 20.71
N ALA A 86 2.75 -19.69 20.38
CA ALA A 86 3.93 -19.31 21.16
C ALA A 86 3.56 -18.71 22.53
N SER A 87 2.39 -18.07 22.66
CA SER A 87 1.92 -17.46 23.90
C SER A 87 1.21 -18.44 24.87
N LEU A 88 0.94 -19.67 24.45
CA LEU A 88 0.28 -20.66 25.29
C LEU A 88 1.17 -21.10 26.47
N PRO A 89 0.58 -21.57 27.60
CA PRO A 89 1.35 -22.09 28.74
C PRO A 89 2.31 -23.23 28.40
N SER A 90 2.00 -23.98 27.34
CA SER A 90 2.91 -24.95 26.71
C SER A 90 3.23 -24.46 25.30
N PRO A 91 4.26 -23.61 25.13
CA PRO A 91 4.57 -22.96 23.86
C PRO A 91 4.82 -24.00 22.77
N ARG A 92 4.22 -23.77 21.60
CA ARG A 92 4.48 -24.55 20.39
C ARG A 92 4.83 -23.59 19.25
N SER A 93 5.92 -23.88 18.55
CA SER A 93 6.30 -23.14 17.34
C SER A 93 5.78 -23.87 16.11
N ILE A 94 4.88 -23.24 15.36
CA ILE A 94 4.42 -23.73 14.05
C ILE A 94 5.29 -23.22 12.91
N LEU A 95 6.03 -22.12 13.14
CA LEU A 95 6.97 -21.52 12.19
C LEU A 95 8.34 -21.31 12.86
N PRO A 96 9.45 -21.79 12.27
CA PRO A 96 10.78 -21.39 12.69
C PRO A 96 11.02 -19.88 12.50
N ALA A 97 11.94 -19.28 13.27
CA ALA A 97 12.24 -17.85 13.20
C ALA A 97 12.53 -17.38 11.76
N ASN A 98 13.43 -18.07 11.06
CA ASN A 98 13.77 -17.78 9.65
C ASN A 98 12.56 -17.77 8.70
N HIS A 99 11.53 -18.56 8.97
CA HIS A 99 10.32 -18.62 8.14
C HIS A 99 9.33 -17.52 8.56
N TYR A 100 9.15 -17.30 9.85
CA TYR A 100 8.36 -16.19 10.38
C TYR A 100 8.87 -14.85 9.85
N ASP A 101 10.20 -14.69 9.81
CA ASP A 101 10.85 -13.46 9.35
C ASP A 101 10.63 -13.16 7.87
N GLN A 102 10.63 -14.21 7.05
CA GLN A 102 10.26 -14.11 5.65
C GLN A 102 8.79 -13.76 5.46
N ILE A 103 7.89 -14.38 6.24
CA ILE A 103 6.45 -14.15 6.13
C ILE A 103 6.11 -12.71 6.50
N PHE A 104 6.62 -12.17 7.62
CA PHE A 104 6.28 -10.79 7.98
C PHE A 104 6.87 -9.79 6.98
N THR A 105 8.08 -10.07 6.48
CA THR A 105 8.73 -9.23 5.46
C THR A 105 7.92 -9.24 4.16
N ALA A 106 7.56 -10.42 3.66
CA ALA A 106 6.74 -10.58 2.46
C ALA A 106 5.36 -9.96 2.63
N HIS A 107 4.68 -10.19 3.76
CA HIS A 107 3.38 -9.62 4.08
C HIS A 107 3.40 -8.09 3.98
N GLY A 108 4.36 -7.43 4.64
CA GLY A 108 4.47 -5.97 4.61
C GLY A 108 4.67 -5.44 3.18
N VAL A 109 5.59 -6.06 2.43
CA VAL A 109 5.84 -5.68 1.02
C VAL A 109 4.61 -5.89 0.14
N ILE A 110 3.94 -7.05 0.27
CA ILE A 110 2.75 -7.38 -0.51
C ILE A 110 1.62 -6.40 -0.22
N MET A 111 1.32 -6.15 1.04
CA MET A 111 0.17 -5.34 1.42
C MET A 111 0.33 -3.88 0.97
N ILE A 112 1.53 -3.32 1.03
CA ILE A 112 1.80 -1.94 0.59
C ILE A 112 1.92 -1.86 -0.94
N PHE A 113 2.84 -2.61 -1.53
CA PHE A 113 3.21 -2.43 -2.94
C PHE A 113 2.34 -3.21 -3.93
N PHE A 114 1.74 -4.32 -3.50
CA PHE A 114 1.04 -5.24 -4.39
C PHE A 114 -0.45 -5.43 -4.07
N VAL A 115 -0.93 -4.80 -2.99
CA VAL A 115 -2.36 -4.70 -2.66
C VAL A 115 -2.81 -3.25 -2.63
N ALA A 116 -2.26 -2.42 -1.74
CA ALA A 116 -2.73 -1.04 -1.58
C ALA A 116 -2.44 -0.19 -2.83
N MET A 117 -1.18 -0.19 -3.30
CA MET A 117 -0.79 0.57 -4.48
C MET A 117 -1.56 0.18 -5.76
N PRO A 118 -1.63 -1.09 -6.18
CA PRO A 118 -2.28 -1.42 -7.42
C PRO A 118 -3.81 -1.27 -7.32
N LEU A 119 -4.42 -1.37 -6.13
CA LEU A 119 -5.84 -1.14 -5.94
C LEU A 119 -6.20 0.34 -6.13
N ILE A 120 -5.39 1.23 -5.56
CA ILE A 120 -5.51 2.69 -5.75
C ILE A 120 -5.26 3.07 -7.21
N ILE A 121 -4.16 2.60 -7.81
CA ILE A 121 -3.81 2.85 -9.22
C ILE A 121 -4.90 2.31 -10.16
N GLY A 122 -5.49 1.16 -9.85
CA GLY A 122 -6.59 0.58 -10.62
C GLY A 122 -7.84 1.45 -10.61
N LEU A 123 -8.22 1.98 -9.44
CA LEU A 123 -9.33 2.92 -9.31
C LEU A 123 -9.04 4.27 -9.99
N MET A 124 -7.81 4.79 -9.87
CA MET A 124 -7.35 5.97 -10.60
C MET A 124 -7.51 5.79 -12.11
N ASN A 125 -7.01 4.67 -12.63
CA ASN A 125 -7.08 4.30 -14.04
C ASN A 125 -8.52 4.26 -14.52
N PHE A 126 -9.39 3.61 -13.78
CA PHE A 126 -10.77 3.44 -14.18
C PHE A 126 -11.55 4.77 -14.19
N VAL A 127 -11.39 5.57 -13.13
CA VAL A 127 -12.32 6.68 -12.84
C VAL A 127 -11.83 8.04 -13.35
N VAL A 128 -10.53 8.34 -13.28
CA VAL A 128 -10.02 9.70 -13.49
C VAL A 128 -10.29 10.23 -14.91
N PRO A 129 -10.00 9.49 -16.00
CA PRO A 129 -10.31 9.96 -17.36
C PRO A 129 -11.80 10.27 -17.53
N LEU A 130 -12.67 9.42 -16.96
CA LEU A 130 -14.12 9.61 -17.00
C LEU A 130 -14.57 10.86 -16.24
N GLN A 131 -13.94 11.16 -15.09
CA GLN A 131 -14.26 12.35 -14.28
C GLN A 131 -13.87 13.66 -14.96
N ILE A 132 -12.76 13.68 -15.70
CA ILE A 132 -12.29 14.89 -16.39
C ILE A 132 -12.83 15.04 -17.81
N GLY A 133 -13.64 14.09 -18.28
CA GLY A 133 -14.19 14.08 -19.63
C GLY A 133 -13.17 13.77 -20.73
N ALA A 134 -12.09 13.06 -20.39
CA ALA A 134 -11.10 12.58 -21.34
C ALA A 134 -11.52 11.23 -21.93
N ARG A 135 -11.08 10.94 -23.16
CA ARG A 135 -11.34 9.64 -23.82
C ARG A 135 -10.46 8.53 -23.27
N ASP A 136 -9.23 8.86 -22.90
CA ASP A 136 -8.22 7.96 -22.37
C ASP A 136 -7.14 8.77 -21.62
N LEU A 137 -6.11 8.11 -21.12
CA LEU A 137 -4.90 8.73 -20.57
C LEU A 137 -3.99 9.33 -21.66
N ALA A 138 -3.05 10.19 -21.25
CA ALA A 138 -2.10 10.87 -22.13
C ALA A 138 -1.15 9.91 -22.85
N PHE A 139 -0.73 8.83 -22.18
CA PHE A 139 0.16 7.82 -22.71
C PHE A 139 -0.45 6.41 -22.54
N PRO A 140 -1.36 5.98 -23.42
CA PRO A 140 -2.06 4.69 -23.27
C PRO A 140 -1.12 3.47 -23.29
N PHE A 141 -0.10 3.48 -24.16
CA PHE A 141 0.91 2.41 -24.19
C PHE A 141 1.72 2.35 -22.88
N LEU A 142 2.11 3.52 -22.36
CA LEU A 142 2.86 3.59 -21.11
C LEU A 142 2.04 3.03 -19.94
N ASN A 143 0.73 3.23 -19.95
CA ASN A 143 -0.17 2.66 -18.97
C ASN A 143 -0.20 1.12 -19.00
N ASN A 144 -0.25 0.54 -20.21
CA ASN A 144 -0.15 -0.92 -20.37
C ASN A 144 1.20 -1.45 -19.87
N LEU A 145 2.30 -0.77 -20.24
CA LEU A 145 3.64 -1.13 -19.80
C LEU A 145 3.79 -1.05 -18.27
N SER A 146 3.29 0.01 -17.65
CA SER A 146 3.28 0.18 -16.19
C SER A 146 2.59 -1.00 -15.49
N PHE A 147 1.46 -1.46 -16.01
CA PHE A 147 0.75 -2.63 -15.47
C PHE A 147 1.62 -3.88 -15.54
N TRP A 148 2.20 -4.18 -16.70
CA TRP A 148 3.02 -5.39 -16.87
C TRP A 148 4.33 -5.35 -16.09
N ILE A 149 4.91 -4.17 -15.87
CA ILE A 149 6.05 -3.97 -14.96
C ILE A 149 5.63 -4.29 -13.51
N THR A 150 4.43 -3.86 -13.07
CA THR A 150 3.92 -4.27 -11.76
C THR A 150 3.70 -5.78 -11.68
N VAL A 151 3.14 -6.40 -12.73
CA VAL A 151 2.91 -7.86 -12.77
C VAL A 151 4.23 -8.62 -12.71
N SER A 152 5.29 -8.19 -13.41
CA SER A 152 6.58 -8.88 -13.36
C SER A 152 7.22 -8.82 -11.96
N ALA A 153 7.08 -7.70 -11.24
CA ALA A 153 7.47 -7.61 -9.83
C ALA A 153 6.63 -8.56 -8.94
N VAL A 154 5.31 -8.62 -9.15
CA VAL A 154 4.44 -9.58 -8.45
C VAL A 154 4.87 -11.02 -8.72
N LEU A 155 5.21 -11.37 -9.96
CA LEU A 155 5.72 -12.70 -10.29
C LEU A 155 7.03 -12.98 -9.55
N LEU A 156 7.93 -12.01 -9.45
CA LEU A 156 9.22 -12.17 -8.78
C LEU A 156 9.08 -12.47 -7.27
N ILE A 157 8.24 -11.73 -6.54
CA ILE A 157 7.98 -11.99 -5.10
C ILE A 157 7.18 -13.28 -4.84
N ASN A 158 6.43 -13.78 -5.82
CA ASN A 158 5.75 -15.08 -5.69
C ASN A 158 6.69 -16.23 -6.09
N LEU A 159 7.64 -16.00 -6.99
CA LEU A 159 8.66 -16.98 -7.36
C LEU A 159 9.61 -17.27 -6.20
N SER A 160 9.96 -16.24 -5.42
CA SER A 160 10.83 -16.38 -4.24
C SER A 160 10.26 -17.29 -3.15
N LEU A 161 8.96 -17.63 -3.21
CA LEU A 161 8.32 -18.57 -2.28
C LEU A 161 8.84 -20.01 -2.45
N GLY A 162 9.26 -20.40 -3.66
CA GLY A 162 9.62 -21.79 -3.98
C GLY A 162 10.88 -21.96 -4.79
N VAL A 163 11.54 -20.87 -5.15
CA VAL A 163 12.90 -20.88 -5.69
C VAL A 163 13.74 -19.90 -4.88
N GLY A 164 14.52 -20.43 -3.95
CA GLY A 164 15.26 -19.68 -2.95
C GLY A 164 14.39 -19.32 -1.75
N GLU A 165 14.49 -18.08 -1.32
CA GLU A 165 13.78 -17.53 -0.16
C GLU A 165 13.50 -16.03 -0.36
N PHE A 166 12.62 -15.44 0.44
CA PHE A 166 12.45 -13.99 0.46
C PHE A 166 13.30 -13.32 1.57
N ALA A 167 13.37 -11.99 1.57
CA ALA A 167 14.12 -11.25 2.58
C ALA A 167 13.59 -11.52 4.00
N LYS A 168 14.51 -11.57 4.98
CA LYS A 168 14.25 -11.74 6.43
C LYS A 168 14.49 -10.46 7.22
N THR A 169 14.53 -9.32 6.53
CA THR A 169 15.08 -8.06 7.04
C THR A 169 14.02 -7.00 7.30
N GLY A 170 12.74 -7.41 7.29
CA GLY A 170 11.60 -6.52 7.31
C GLY A 170 11.36 -5.80 5.99
N TRP A 171 10.20 -5.16 5.87
CA TRP A 171 9.72 -4.62 4.59
C TRP A 171 10.58 -3.49 4.00
N LEU A 172 11.45 -2.87 4.82
CA LEU A 172 12.39 -1.82 4.41
C LEU A 172 13.86 -2.26 4.32
N ALA A 173 14.17 -3.54 4.62
CA ALA A 173 15.49 -4.13 4.50
C ALA A 173 16.65 -3.25 5.04
N TYR A 174 16.61 -2.89 6.32
CA TYR A 174 17.62 -2.01 6.92
C TYR A 174 19.03 -2.62 6.91
N PRO A 175 20.06 -1.87 6.46
CA PRO A 175 21.44 -2.12 6.83
C PRO A 175 21.64 -1.93 8.35
N PRO A 176 22.56 -2.67 8.99
CA PRO A 176 23.49 -3.61 8.36
C PRO A 176 22.87 -4.98 8.06
N LEU A 177 21.67 -5.30 8.55
CA LEU A 177 21.11 -6.65 8.43
C LEU A 177 20.90 -7.10 6.97
N SER A 178 20.60 -6.17 6.06
CA SER A 178 20.47 -6.44 4.63
C SER A 178 21.79 -6.53 3.86
N GLU A 179 22.93 -6.27 4.49
CA GLU A 179 24.24 -6.41 3.86
C GLU A 179 24.60 -7.88 3.62
N ILE A 180 25.51 -8.11 2.66
CA ILE A 180 25.89 -9.47 2.25
C ILE A 180 26.52 -10.30 3.39
N GLU A 181 27.16 -9.63 4.35
CA GLU A 181 27.79 -10.24 5.52
C GLU A 181 26.77 -10.87 6.49
N PHE A 182 25.64 -10.20 6.70
CA PHE A 182 24.60 -10.65 7.63
C PHE A 182 23.50 -11.44 6.92
N SER A 183 23.22 -11.11 5.66
CA SER A 183 22.23 -11.77 4.80
C SER A 183 22.88 -12.21 3.48
N PRO A 184 23.67 -13.31 3.49
CA PRO A 184 24.37 -13.82 2.29
C PRO A 184 23.44 -14.46 1.26
N GLY A 185 22.22 -14.83 1.68
CA GLY A 185 21.20 -15.44 0.84
C GLY A 185 20.60 -14.48 -0.20
N VAL A 186 19.83 -15.06 -1.13
CA VAL A 186 19.21 -14.34 -2.26
C VAL A 186 17.97 -13.53 -1.88
N GLY A 187 17.47 -13.66 -0.65
CA GLY A 187 16.19 -13.06 -0.23
C GLY A 187 16.16 -11.53 -0.35
N VAL A 188 17.24 -10.85 0.05
CA VAL A 188 17.37 -9.39 -0.10
C VAL A 188 17.45 -9.01 -1.58
N ASP A 189 18.06 -9.85 -2.41
CA ASP A 189 18.16 -9.58 -3.85
C ASP A 189 16.78 -9.65 -4.53
N TYR A 190 15.95 -10.64 -4.16
CA TYR A 190 14.54 -10.67 -4.57
C TYR A 190 13.79 -9.42 -4.15
N TRP A 191 13.99 -8.94 -2.91
CA TRP A 191 13.36 -7.73 -2.40
C TRP A 191 13.78 -6.48 -3.19
N ILE A 192 15.09 -6.30 -3.44
CA ILE A 192 15.65 -5.18 -4.22
C ILE A 192 15.01 -5.13 -5.61
N TRP A 193 15.12 -6.21 -6.39
CA TRP A 193 14.70 -6.19 -7.79
C TRP A 193 13.18 -6.13 -7.93
N CYS A 194 12.44 -6.74 -7.00
CA CYS A 194 10.99 -6.65 -6.96
C CYS A 194 10.52 -5.20 -6.81
N LEU A 195 11.07 -4.47 -5.83
CA LEU A 195 10.70 -3.08 -5.60
C LEU A 195 11.25 -2.14 -6.67
N GLN A 196 12.46 -2.39 -7.19
CA GLN A 196 13.04 -1.57 -8.26
C GLN A 196 12.17 -1.63 -9.53
N ILE A 197 11.77 -2.84 -9.94
CA ILE A 197 10.90 -3.05 -11.09
C ILE A 197 9.54 -2.38 -10.84
N ALA A 198 8.90 -2.65 -9.69
CA ALA A 198 7.62 -2.04 -9.35
C ALA A 198 7.68 -0.49 -9.33
N GLY A 199 8.77 0.06 -8.79
CA GLY A 199 9.01 1.51 -8.69
C GLY A 199 9.08 2.22 -10.04
N ILE A 200 9.70 1.57 -11.05
CA ILE A 200 9.70 2.09 -12.43
C ILE A 200 8.26 2.18 -12.95
N GLY A 201 7.48 1.11 -12.82
CA GLY A 201 6.08 1.08 -13.27
C GLY A 201 5.23 2.17 -12.62
N THR A 202 5.38 2.35 -11.31
CA THR A 202 4.66 3.38 -10.54
C THR A 202 5.06 4.81 -10.95
N THR A 203 6.35 5.06 -11.20
CA THR A 203 6.83 6.37 -11.66
C THR A 203 6.25 6.75 -13.03
N LEU A 204 6.24 5.78 -13.96
CA LEU A 204 5.64 5.95 -15.29
C LEU A 204 4.14 6.22 -15.21
N THR A 205 3.43 5.52 -14.31
CA THR A 205 2.01 5.75 -14.03
C THR A 205 1.77 7.20 -13.58
N ALA A 206 2.61 7.72 -12.68
CA ALA A 206 2.42 9.07 -12.16
C ALA A 206 2.63 10.18 -13.18
N ILE A 207 3.66 10.04 -14.03
CA ILE A 207 3.88 10.93 -15.18
C ILE A 207 2.64 10.94 -16.07
N ASN A 208 2.08 9.77 -16.35
CA ASN A 208 0.90 9.64 -17.21
C ASN A 208 -0.32 10.37 -16.63
N PHE A 209 -0.64 10.15 -15.35
CA PHE A 209 -1.78 10.84 -14.72
C PHE A 209 -1.59 12.35 -14.62
N LEU A 210 -0.39 12.83 -14.31
CA LEU A 210 -0.15 14.28 -14.19
C LEU A 210 -0.36 14.99 -15.52
N VAL A 211 0.20 14.46 -16.60
CA VAL A 211 -0.01 15.01 -17.95
C VAL A 211 -1.48 14.93 -18.33
N THR A 212 -2.13 13.79 -18.08
CA THR A 212 -3.57 13.61 -18.38
C THR A 212 -4.42 14.64 -17.66
N ILE A 213 -4.28 14.76 -16.33
CA ILE A 213 -5.08 15.68 -15.52
C ILE A 213 -4.85 17.11 -15.96
N LEU A 214 -3.61 17.52 -16.24
CA LEU A 214 -3.30 18.91 -16.59
C LEU A 214 -3.70 19.28 -18.02
N LYS A 215 -3.57 18.36 -18.98
CA LYS A 215 -3.64 18.67 -20.42
C LYS A 215 -4.86 18.11 -21.15
N MET A 216 -5.57 17.12 -20.61
CA MET A 216 -6.65 16.41 -21.30
C MET A 216 -8.05 16.63 -20.71
N ARG A 217 -8.21 17.60 -19.81
CA ARG A 217 -9.54 17.98 -19.29
C ARG A 217 -10.46 18.48 -20.40
N ALA A 218 -11.75 18.21 -20.24
CA ALA A 218 -12.78 18.76 -21.09
C ALA A 218 -12.79 20.31 -21.06
N PRO A 219 -13.09 20.98 -22.18
CA PRO A 219 -13.20 22.44 -22.23
C PRO A 219 -14.17 22.99 -21.18
N GLY A 220 -13.78 24.06 -20.49
CA GLY A 220 -14.59 24.71 -19.43
C GLY A 220 -14.35 24.19 -18.00
N MET A 221 -13.65 23.06 -17.84
CA MET A 221 -13.23 22.53 -16.53
C MET A 221 -11.90 23.15 -16.09
N THR A 222 -11.98 24.27 -15.37
CA THR A 222 -10.83 24.85 -14.66
C THR A 222 -10.36 23.94 -13.51
N MET A 223 -9.15 24.11 -12.98
CA MET A 223 -8.62 23.32 -11.85
C MET A 223 -9.62 23.25 -10.68
N PHE A 224 -10.15 24.39 -10.23
CA PHE A 224 -11.13 24.47 -9.12
C PHE A 224 -12.56 24.03 -9.50
N LYS A 225 -12.75 23.36 -10.64
CA LYS A 225 -14.00 22.67 -11.02
C LYS A 225 -13.82 21.15 -11.10
N MET A 226 -12.61 20.63 -10.91
CA MET A 226 -12.36 19.18 -10.93
C MET A 226 -13.00 18.50 -9.70
N PRO A 227 -13.49 17.26 -9.84
CA PRO A 227 -13.90 16.44 -8.70
C PRO A 227 -12.77 16.27 -7.67
N VAL A 228 -13.14 16.02 -6.41
CA VAL A 228 -12.14 15.94 -5.34
C VAL A 228 -11.26 14.70 -5.50
N PHE A 229 -11.82 13.59 -5.98
CA PHE A 229 -11.01 12.41 -6.32
C PHE A 229 -9.91 12.74 -7.34
N THR A 230 -10.22 13.50 -8.39
CA THR A 230 -9.20 13.93 -9.36
C THR A 230 -8.12 14.81 -8.72
N TRP A 231 -8.50 15.71 -7.80
CA TRP A 231 -7.53 16.54 -7.06
C TRP A 231 -6.60 15.74 -6.15
N THR A 232 -7.13 14.76 -5.42
CA THR A 232 -6.30 13.95 -4.54
C THR A 232 -5.39 13.01 -5.32
N VAL A 233 -5.87 12.50 -6.46
CA VAL A 233 -5.05 11.75 -7.42
C VAL A 233 -3.94 12.65 -8.00
N PHE A 234 -4.25 13.88 -8.40
CA PHE A 234 -3.24 14.83 -8.86
C PHE A 234 -2.12 15.02 -7.84
N CYS A 235 -2.49 15.26 -6.57
CA CYS A 235 -1.55 15.40 -5.47
C CYS A 235 -0.73 14.13 -5.22
N SER A 236 -1.38 12.96 -5.21
CA SER A 236 -0.72 11.66 -5.07
C SER A 236 0.33 11.43 -6.17
N ASN A 237 0.05 11.79 -7.42
CA ASN A 237 1.02 11.62 -8.50
C ASN A 237 2.19 12.63 -8.42
N LEU A 238 1.96 13.83 -7.88
CA LEU A 238 3.07 14.76 -7.56
C LEU A 238 4.01 14.17 -6.51
N LEU A 239 3.45 13.53 -5.48
CA LEU A 239 4.24 12.83 -4.46
C LEU A 239 5.02 11.69 -5.08
N ILE A 240 4.41 10.87 -5.95
CA ILE A 240 5.11 9.75 -6.60
C ILE A 240 6.33 10.25 -7.38
N ILE A 241 6.16 11.23 -8.27
CA ILE A 241 7.28 11.76 -9.07
C ILE A 241 8.42 12.29 -8.19
N SER A 242 8.08 12.88 -7.04
CA SER A 242 9.07 13.53 -6.18
C SER A 242 9.74 12.55 -5.20
N SER A 243 9.09 11.45 -4.83
CA SER A 243 9.57 10.50 -3.80
C SER A 243 10.17 9.21 -4.36
N PHE A 244 9.62 8.65 -5.44
CA PHE A 244 10.10 7.37 -6.01
C PHE A 244 11.54 7.39 -6.53
N PRO A 245 12.06 8.51 -7.06
CA PRO A 245 13.49 8.59 -7.39
C PRO A 245 14.38 8.31 -6.18
N VAL A 246 13.98 8.71 -4.96
CA VAL A 246 14.74 8.46 -3.74
C VAL A 246 14.77 6.97 -3.42
N LEU A 247 13.63 6.26 -3.53
CA LEU A 247 13.60 4.80 -3.39
C LEU A 247 14.52 4.13 -4.43
N THR A 248 14.38 4.53 -5.70
CA THR A 248 15.15 3.98 -6.82
C THR A 248 16.65 4.08 -6.58
N VAL A 249 17.12 5.23 -6.11
CA VAL A 249 18.54 5.47 -5.79
C VAL A 249 18.94 4.68 -4.55
N THR A 250 18.13 4.68 -3.49
CA THR A 250 18.45 3.97 -2.23
C THR A 250 18.62 2.46 -2.46
N LEU A 251 17.73 1.84 -3.23
CA LEU A 251 17.82 0.42 -3.61
C LEU A 251 19.02 0.16 -4.53
N PHE A 252 19.30 1.09 -5.44
CA PHE A 252 20.48 0.98 -6.30
C PHE A 252 21.78 1.03 -5.50
N LEU A 253 21.91 1.94 -4.53
CA LEU A 253 23.07 2.02 -3.64
C LEU A 253 23.23 0.73 -2.82
N LEU A 254 22.14 0.18 -2.26
CA LEU A 254 22.18 -1.09 -1.55
C LEU A 254 22.58 -2.26 -2.47
N THR A 255 22.17 -2.21 -3.74
CA THR A 255 22.60 -3.20 -4.75
C THR A 255 24.10 -3.11 -4.99
N LEU A 256 24.66 -1.90 -5.09
CA LEU A 256 26.10 -1.70 -5.27
C LEU A 256 26.90 -2.24 -4.08
N ASP A 257 26.43 -2.01 -2.85
CA ASP A 257 27.05 -2.56 -1.64
C ASP A 257 27.06 -4.09 -1.68
N ARG A 258 25.92 -4.72 -2.02
CA ARG A 258 25.80 -6.19 -2.08
C ARG A 258 26.52 -6.86 -3.25
N TYR A 259 26.60 -6.23 -4.42
CA TYR A 259 27.07 -6.87 -5.66
C TYR A 259 28.48 -6.48 -6.07
N LEU A 260 28.88 -5.24 -5.79
CA LEU A 260 30.12 -4.66 -6.32
C LEU A 260 31.08 -4.21 -5.20
N ASN A 261 30.85 -4.63 -3.95
CA ASN A 261 31.65 -4.28 -2.78
C ASN A 261 31.82 -2.76 -2.58
N PHE A 262 30.74 -2.00 -2.83
CA PHE A 262 30.69 -0.61 -2.40
C PHE A 262 30.48 -0.52 -0.88
N HIS A 263 30.66 0.68 -0.33
CA HIS A 263 30.62 0.95 1.10
C HIS A 263 29.71 2.15 1.41
N PHE A 264 28.49 2.18 0.87
CA PHE A 264 27.53 3.25 1.16
C PHE A 264 26.96 3.11 2.58
N PHE A 265 26.48 1.91 2.93
CA PHE A 265 25.75 1.62 4.17
C PHE A 265 26.42 0.55 5.03
N THR A 266 27.56 0.00 4.57
CA THR A 266 28.34 -0.97 5.32
C THR A 266 28.82 -0.41 6.67
N HIS A 267 28.98 -1.29 7.66
CA HIS A 267 29.46 -0.89 8.98
C HIS A 267 30.98 -0.62 9.02
N SER A 268 31.71 -1.10 8.01
CA SER A 268 33.16 -0.96 7.86
C SER A 268 33.50 -0.04 6.67
N MET A 269 34.80 0.27 6.51
CA MET A 269 35.35 1.01 5.35
C MET A 269 34.74 2.40 5.10
N GLY A 270 34.15 3.01 6.13
CA GLY A 270 33.61 4.38 6.08
C GLY A 270 32.14 4.49 5.67
N GLY A 271 31.43 3.37 5.48
CA GLY A 271 29.99 3.38 5.22
C GLY A 271 29.16 3.87 6.42
N ASN A 272 27.91 4.27 6.16
CA ASN A 272 27.00 4.80 7.17
C ASN A 272 25.58 4.23 7.03
N MET A 273 25.24 3.23 7.84
CA MET A 273 23.91 2.61 7.81
C MET A 273 22.78 3.60 8.16
N MET A 274 23.03 4.63 8.96
CA MET A 274 21.99 5.61 9.32
C MET A 274 21.57 6.46 8.11
N MET A 275 22.45 6.62 7.12
CA MET A 275 22.08 7.30 5.87
C MET A 275 21.01 6.51 5.10
N TYR A 276 21.05 5.18 5.13
CA TYR A 276 19.99 4.35 4.53
C TYR A 276 18.64 4.67 5.16
N THR A 277 18.56 4.64 6.51
CA THR A 277 17.31 4.90 7.22
C THR A 277 16.78 6.30 6.91
N ASN A 278 17.66 7.30 6.82
CA ASN A 278 17.25 8.64 6.41
C ASN A 278 16.68 8.65 4.98
N LEU A 279 17.40 8.09 3.99
CA LEU A 279 16.99 8.09 2.59
C LEU A 279 15.70 7.30 2.35
N ILE A 280 15.58 6.11 2.92
CA ILE A 280 14.41 5.26 2.71
C ILE A 280 13.15 5.93 3.27
N TRP A 281 13.24 6.67 4.38
CA TRP A 281 12.07 7.37 4.94
C TRP A 281 11.73 8.68 4.24
N ILE A 282 12.68 9.36 3.60
CA ILE A 282 12.39 10.46 2.68
C ILE A 282 11.41 10.01 1.59
N TRP A 283 11.49 8.75 1.16
CA TRP A 283 10.46 8.13 0.31
C TRP A 283 9.27 7.58 1.13
N GLY A 284 9.54 6.84 2.19
CA GLY A 284 8.54 6.00 2.87
C GLY A 284 7.42 6.78 3.55
N HIS A 285 7.69 7.98 4.07
CA HIS A 285 6.62 8.80 4.64
C HIS A 285 5.71 9.45 3.56
N PRO A 286 6.24 10.03 2.47
CA PRO A 286 5.39 10.38 1.32
C PRO A 286 4.57 9.21 0.76
N GLU A 287 5.09 7.99 0.75
CA GLU A 287 4.37 6.79 0.26
C GLU A 287 3.06 6.54 1.02
N VAL A 288 3.05 6.71 2.35
CA VAL A 288 1.79 6.51 3.10
C VAL A 288 0.74 7.56 2.72
N TYR A 289 1.15 8.76 2.30
CA TYR A 289 0.24 9.77 1.77
C TYR A 289 -0.21 9.50 0.34
N ILE A 290 0.65 8.91 -0.49
CA ILE A 290 0.29 8.43 -1.84
C ILE A 290 -0.88 7.45 -1.74
N LEU A 291 -0.91 6.59 -0.72
CA LEU A 291 -2.01 5.67 -0.48
C LEU A 291 -3.29 6.34 0.02
N ILE A 292 -3.18 7.21 1.03
CA ILE A 292 -4.36 7.75 1.71
C ILE A 292 -5.06 8.87 0.94
N LEU A 293 -4.33 9.67 0.14
CA LEU A 293 -4.91 10.81 -0.57
C LEU A 293 -5.98 10.38 -1.58
N PRO A 294 -5.75 9.41 -2.48
CA PRO A 294 -6.80 8.94 -3.38
C PRO A 294 -7.97 8.32 -2.61
N ALA A 295 -7.72 7.57 -1.52
CA ALA A 295 -8.79 7.05 -0.67
C ALA A 295 -9.68 8.15 -0.06
N PHE A 296 -9.10 9.26 0.42
CA PHE A 296 -9.86 10.46 0.82
C PHE A 296 -10.67 11.05 -0.33
N GLY A 297 -10.14 11.00 -1.54
CA GLY A 297 -10.87 11.37 -2.75
C GLY A 297 -12.11 10.52 -2.97
N ILE A 298 -11.99 9.20 -2.83
CA ILE A 298 -13.12 8.26 -2.96
C ILE A 298 -14.22 8.62 -1.96
N PHE A 299 -13.87 8.80 -0.68
CA PHE A 299 -14.83 9.20 0.35
C PHE A 299 -15.48 10.56 0.04
N SER A 300 -14.73 11.49 -0.56
CA SER A 300 -15.24 12.80 -0.97
C SER A 300 -16.25 12.74 -2.11
N GLU A 301 -16.32 11.65 -2.86
CA GLU A 301 -17.36 11.42 -3.88
C GLU A 301 -18.54 10.61 -3.29
N VAL A 302 -18.24 9.60 -2.45
CA VAL A 302 -19.24 8.71 -1.83
C VAL A 302 -20.12 9.46 -0.82
N VAL A 303 -19.51 10.21 0.09
CA VAL A 303 -20.24 10.92 1.17
C VAL A 303 -21.30 11.89 0.63
N PRO A 304 -21.01 12.83 -0.29
CA PRO A 304 -22.04 13.73 -0.83
C PRO A 304 -23.09 12.97 -1.66
N THR A 305 -22.69 11.94 -2.42
CA THR A 305 -23.63 11.14 -3.22
C THR A 305 -24.70 10.48 -2.35
N PHE A 306 -24.27 9.81 -1.27
CA PHE A 306 -25.20 9.10 -0.38
C PHE A 306 -25.80 9.97 0.72
N SER A 307 -25.33 11.21 0.88
CA SER A 307 -25.96 12.22 1.73
C SER A 307 -26.92 13.14 0.94
N LYS A 308 -26.97 13.02 -0.39
CA LYS A 308 -27.79 13.85 -1.30
C LYS A 308 -27.58 15.36 -1.07
N LYS A 309 -26.32 15.74 -0.85
CA LYS A 309 -25.90 17.11 -0.56
C LYS A 309 -24.58 17.38 -1.30
N SER A 310 -24.37 18.63 -1.72
CA SER A 310 -23.05 19.05 -2.18
C SER A 310 -22.01 18.90 -1.07
N LEU A 311 -20.78 18.60 -1.44
CA LEU A 311 -19.66 18.50 -0.50
C LEU A 311 -19.46 19.82 0.23
N PHE A 312 -19.42 19.77 1.55
CA PHE A 312 -19.11 20.94 2.38
C PHE A 312 -17.62 21.28 2.29
N GLY A 313 -17.30 22.55 2.11
CA GLY A 313 -15.92 23.03 2.14
C GLY A 313 -15.02 22.54 1.00
N TYR A 314 -15.51 22.43 -0.24
CA TYR A 314 -14.72 22.00 -1.41
C TYR A 314 -13.34 22.69 -1.49
N ILE A 315 -13.31 24.02 -1.45
CA ILE A 315 -12.07 24.81 -1.54
C ILE A 315 -11.12 24.47 -0.39
N SER A 316 -11.65 24.38 0.83
CA SER A 316 -10.88 24.01 2.03
C SER A 316 -10.30 22.59 1.93
N LEU A 317 -11.05 21.63 1.38
CA LEU A 317 -10.57 20.27 1.15
C LEU A 317 -9.44 20.22 0.10
N VAL A 318 -9.55 20.99 -0.99
CA VAL A 318 -8.48 21.09 -2.00
C VAL A 318 -7.21 21.68 -1.39
N TRP A 319 -7.31 22.79 -0.65
CA TRP A 319 -6.15 23.38 0.03
C TRP A 319 -5.56 22.47 1.09
N ALA A 320 -6.37 21.78 1.90
CA ALA A 320 -5.89 20.80 2.85
C ALA A 320 -5.10 19.67 2.16
N THR A 321 -5.54 19.22 0.98
CA THR A 321 -4.84 18.22 0.18
C THR A 321 -3.50 18.73 -0.33
N LEU A 322 -3.45 19.96 -0.82
CA LEU A 322 -2.19 20.61 -1.25
C LEU A 322 -1.22 20.80 -0.07
N SER A 323 -1.73 21.22 1.10
CA SER A 323 -0.91 21.35 2.31
C SER A 323 -0.29 20.00 2.72
N ILE A 324 -1.06 18.91 2.72
CA ILE A 324 -0.52 17.56 2.98
C ILE A 324 0.57 17.21 1.97
N THR A 325 0.37 17.53 0.70
CA THR A 325 1.34 17.25 -0.38
C THR A 325 2.69 17.90 -0.07
N VAL A 326 2.70 19.18 0.30
CA VAL A 326 3.94 19.90 0.63
C VAL A 326 4.54 19.40 1.95
N LEU A 327 3.72 19.28 2.99
CA LEU A 327 4.20 18.94 4.33
C LEU A 327 4.73 17.49 4.42
N SER A 328 4.26 16.59 3.55
CA SER A 328 4.73 15.20 3.51
C SER A 328 6.25 15.05 3.34
N PHE A 329 6.91 16.07 2.77
CA PHE A 329 8.35 16.11 2.56
C PHE A 329 9.14 16.77 3.69
N ILE A 330 8.55 17.07 4.86
CA ILE A 330 9.26 17.69 6.00
C ILE A 330 8.98 17.01 7.34
N VAL A 331 8.66 15.72 7.31
CA VAL A 331 8.24 14.95 8.49
C VAL A 331 8.90 13.58 8.63
N TRP A 332 9.65 13.11 7.63
CA TRP A 332 10.11 11.72 7.55
C TRP A 332 10.97 11.24 8.74
N LEU A 333 11.68 12.15 9.43
CA LEU A 333 12.55 11.81 10.54
C LEU A 333 11.82 11.22 11.74
N HIS A 334 10.51 11.44 11.88
CA HIS A 334 9.75 10.87 13.00
C HIS A 334 9.77 9.34 13.03
N HIS A 335 10.13 8.68 11.93
CA HIS A 335 10.24 7.23 11.88
C HIS A 335 11.51 6.69 12.55
N PHE A 336 12.38 7.57 13.01
CA PHE A 336 13.64 7.21 13.64
C PHE A 336 14.09 8.22 14.69
N PHE A 337 13.16 8.77 15.48
CA PHE A 337 13.49 9.64 16.62
C PHE A 337 14.48 9.01 17.60
N THR A 338 14.46 7.68 17.69
CA THR A 338 15.31 6.83 18.54
C THR A 338 16.73 6.63 18.02
N MET A 339 17.09 7.14 16.82
CA MET A 339 18.44 6.99 16.24
C MET A 339 19.45 8.05 16.71
N GLY A 340 19.14 8.79 17.78
CA GLY A 340 20.12 9.65 18.45
C GLY A 340 20.32 11.04 17.82
N ALA A 341 19.39 11.50 16.97
CA ALA A 341 19.37 12.89 16.53
C ALA A 341 19.20 13.85 17.73
N GLY A 342 19.78 15.06 17.62
CA GLY A 342 19.72 16.06 18.69
C GLY A 342 18.29 16.54 19.00
N ALA A 343 18.07 17.03 20.22
CA ALA A 343 16.75 17.43 20.70
C ALA A 343 16.04 18.46 19.79
N ASN A 344 16.78 19.42 19.23
CA ASN A 344 16.23 20.41 18.31
C ASN A 344 15.68 19.78 17.01
N VAL A 345 16.37 18.77 16.48
CA VAL A 345 15.94 18.06 15.27
C VAL A 345 14.67 17.26 15.56
N ASN A 346 14.66 16.50 16.67
CA ASN A 346 13.49 15.74 17.09
C ASN A 346 12.29 16.66 17.36
N ALA A 347 12.50 17.80 18.02
CA ALA A 347 11.45 18.79 18.28
C ALA A 347 10.89 19.38 16.97
N PHE A 348 11.75 19.76 16.01
CA PHE A 348 11.32 20.28 14.72
C PHE A 348 10.44 19.27 13.98
N PHE A 349 10.91 18.03 13.82
CA PHE A 349 10.18 17.00 13.08
C PHE A 349 8.93 16.53 13.84
N GLY A 350 8.93 16.53 15.18
CA GLY A 350 7.72 16.26 15.96
C GLY A 350 6.65 17.34 15.73
N ILE A 351 7.04 18.62 15.78
CA ILE A 351 6.12 19.74 15.54
C ILE A 351 5.57 19.73 14.11
N THR A 352 6.43 19.57 13.09
CA THR A 352 5.96 19.51 11.69
C THR A 352 5.01 18.34 11.46
N THR A 353 5.24 17.20 12.11
CA THR A 353 4.34 16.04 12.05
C THR A 353 2.97 16.35 12.65
N MET A 354 2.94 17.00 13.82
CA MET A 354 1.68 17.43 14.45
C MET A 354 0.91 18.43 13.57
N ILE A 355 1.59 19.32 12.85
CA ILE A 355 0.95 20.30 11.95
C ILE A 355 0.18 19.59 10.83
N ILE A 356 0.64 18.44 10.33
CA ILE A 356 -0.07 17.68 9.26
C ILE A 356 -1.44 17.14 9.74
N ALA A 357 -1.63 16.97 11.05
CA ALA A 357 -2.92 16.55 11.59
C ALA A 357 -4.03 17.58 11.30
N ILE A 358 -3.70 18.87 11.20
CA ILE A 358 -4.68 19.95 10.98
C ILE A 358 -5.37 19.82 9.62
N PRO A 359 -4.66 19.78 8.47
CA PRO A 359 -5.28 19.53 7.17
C PRO A 359 -6.16 18.27 7.16
N THR A 360 -5.71 17.20 7.79
CA THR A 360 -6.46 15.93 7.83
C THR A 360 -7.74 16.07 8.65
N GLY A 361 -7.68 16.71 9.81
CA GLY A 361 -8.84 17.02 10.65
C GLY A 361 -9.88 17.85 9.90
N VAL A 362 -9.46 18.89 9.18
CA VAL A 362 -10.34 19.72 8.34
C VAL A 362 -11.12 18.85 7.34
N LYS A 363 -10.49 17.86 6.71
CA LYS A 363 -11.17 16.93 5.78
C LYS A 363 -12.21 16.08 6.50
N VAL A 364 -11.88 15.53 7.67
CA VAL A 364 -12.80 14.75 8.50
C VAL A 364 -14.05 15.56 8.87
N PHE A 365 -13.88 16.79 9.35
CA PHE A 365 -15.00 17.66 9.67
C PHE A 365 -15.81 18.07 8.44
N ASN A 366 -15.18 18.31 7.29
CA ASN A 366 -15.90 18.58 6.05
C ASN A 366 -16.80 17.42 5.62
N TRP A 367 -16.36 16.16 5.76
CA TRP A 367 -17.23 15.01 5.50
C TRP A 367 -18.38 14.91 6.51
N LEU A 368 -18.13 15.14 7.80
CA LEU A 368 -19.18 15.17 8.82
C LEU A 368 -20.22 16.26 8.53
N PHE A 369 -19.81 17.47 8.17
CA PHE A 369 -20.73 18.56 7.80
C PHE A 369 -21.42 18.35 6.44
N THR A 370 -20.86 17.52 5.57
CA THR A 370 -21.55 17.05 4.36
C THR A 370 -22.68 16.10 4.70
N MET A 371 -22.49 15.21 5.68
CA MET A 371 -23.55 14.33 6.19
C MET A 371 -24.61 15.10 7.01
N TYR A 372 -24.19 16.11 7.76
CA TYR A 372 -25.07 16.96 8.56
C TYR A 372 -26.14 17.64 7.70
N GLN A 373 -27.40 17.53 8.13
CA GLN A 373 -28.58 17.99 7.39
C GLN A 373 -28.71 17.42 5.96
N GLY A 374 -27.99 16.34 5.64
CA GLY A 374 -28.20 15.53 4.45
C GLY A 374 -29.27 14.45 4.67
N ARG A 375 -29.57 13.69 3.61
CA ARG A 375 -30.39 12.48 3.67
C ARG A 375 -29.51 11.26 3.48
N VAL A 376 -28.88 10.81 4.57
CA VAL A 376 -27.91 9.72 4.55
C VAL A 376 -28.60 8.38 4.24
N TYR A 377 -28.27 7.80 3.08
CA TYR A 377 -28.70 6.46 2.69
C TYR A 377 -27.62 5.44 3.06
N PHE A 378 -27.94 4.51 3.97
CA PHE A 378 -27.04 3.46 4.45
C PHE A 378 -26.84 2.32 3.43
N HIS A 379 -26.25 2.68 2.30
CA HIS A 379 -25.68 1.75 1.32
C HIS A 379 -24.32 1.23 1.81
N SER A 380 -23.86 0.07 1.34
CA SER A 380 -22.54 -0.49 1.69
C SER A 380 -21.39 0.50 1.50
N CYS A 381 -21.40 1.28 0.42
CA CYS A 381 -20.42 2.36 0.19
C CYS A 381 -20.37 3.37 1.35
N MET A 382 -21.54 3.78 1.85
CA MET A 382 -21.67 4.74 2.94
C MET A 382 -21.25 4.11 4.28
N LEU A 383 -21.52 2.82 4.49
CA LEU A 383 -21.06 2.10 5.67
C LEU A 383 -19.53 2.05 5.75
N TRP A 384 -18.85 1.76 4.62
CA TRP A 384 -17.38 1.84 4.56
C TRP A 384 -16.88 3.25 4.90
N ALA A 385 -17.55 4.30 4.42
CA ALA A 385 -17.18 5.69 4.73
C ALA A 385 -17.38 6.03 6.23
N ILE A 386 -18.45 5.55 6.85
CA ILE A 386 -18.68 5.74 8.29
C ILE A 386 -17.66 4.95 9.11
N GLY A 387 -17.39 3.69 8.72
CA GLY A 387 -16.36 2.86 9.32
C GLY A 387 -14.99 3.55 9.28
N PHE A 388 -14.64 4.12 8.12
CA PHE A 388 -13.45 4.94 7.93
C PHE A 388 -13.38 6.11 8.92
N LEU A 389 -14.44 6.93 9.02
CA LEU A 389 -14.44 8.10 9.92
C LEU A 389 -14.15 7.70 11.37
N ILE A 390 -14.65 6.53 11.82
CA ILE A 390 -14.44 6.02 13.17
C ILE A 390 -13.01 5.47 13.33
N THR A 391 -12.61 4.50 12.50
CA THR A 391 -11.32 3.82 12.62
C THR A 391 -10.16 4.79 12.39
N PHE A 392 -10.22 5.56 11.30
CA PHE A 392 -9.18 6.51 10.96
C PHE A 392 -9.01 7.63 12.00
N SER A 393 -10.07 8.05 12.68
CA SER A 393 -9.95 9.01 13.79
C SER A 393 -9.19 8.42 14.97
N ILE A 394 -9.48 7.17 15.35
CA ILE A 394 -8.76 6.47 16.44
C ILE A 394 -7.30 6.26 16.05
N GLY A 395 -7.04 5.78 14.83
CA GLY A 395 -5.70 5.62 14.29
C GLY A 395 -4.95 6.95 14.26
N GLY A 396 -5.56 8.02 13.73
CA GLY A 396 -4.97 9.35 13.64
C GLY A 396 -4.60 9.94 15.00
N MET A 397 -5.45 9.78 16.03
CA MET A 397 -5.13 10.21 17.39
C MET A 397 -3.90 9.48 17.95
N ALA A 398 -3.80 8.16 17.74
CA ALA A 398 -2.61 7.39 18.14
C ALA A 398 -1.35 7.84 17.39
N GLY A 399 -1.47 8.23 16.12
CA GLY A 399 -0.36 8.76 15.32
C GLY A 399 0.12 10.12 15.81
N VAL A 400 -0.80 11.00 16.21
CA VAL A 400 -0.43 12.28 16.84
C VAL A 400 0.31 12.04 18.16
N LEU A 401 -0.07 11.04 18.96
CA LEU A 401 0.69 10.66 20.15
C LEU A 401 2.12 10.22 19.80
N LEU A 402 2.29 9.36 18.78
CA LEU A 402 3.60 8.90 18.30
C LEU A 402 4.44 10.01 17.66
N SER A 403 3.83 11.12 17.23
CA SER A 403 4.59 12.27 16.72
C SER A 403 5.33 13.05 17.81
N LEU A 404 5.06 12.77 19.09
CA LEU A 404 5.76 13.35 20.23
C LEU A 404 7.02 12.51 20.54
N PRO A 405 8.24 13.04 20.34
CA PRO A 405 9.46 12.26 20.57
C PRO A 405 9.56 11.60 21.96
N PRO A 406 9.17 12.26 23.08
CA PRO A 406 9.20 11.61 24.39
C PRO A 406 8.27 10.40 24.52
N ALA A 407 7.13 10.40 23.81
CA ALA A 407 6.23 9.25 23.78
C ALA A 407 6.75 8.18 22.81
N ASP A 408 7.29 8.59 21.66
CA ASP A 408 7.89 7.66 20.70
C ASP A 408 9.05 6.88 21.34
N PHE A 409 9.90 7.49 22.17
CA PHE A 409 11.01 6.78 22.82
C PHE A 409 10.61 5.50 23.58
N VAL A 410 9.37 5.41 24.08
CA VAL A 410 8.87 4.22 24.78
C VAL A 410 7.91 3.37 23.94
N LEU A 411 7.32 3.92 22.87
CA LEU A 411 6.36 3.22 22.01
C LEU A 411 6.97 2.77 20.67
N HIS A 412 8.16 3.26 20.32
CA HIS A 412 8.86 2.98 19.07
C HIS A 412 9.07 1.48 18.90
N ASN A 413 8.72 0.96 17.72
CA ASN A 413 8.71 -0.47 17.37
C ASN A 413 7.86 -1.39 18.24
N SER A 414 7.19 -0.92 19.29
CA SER A 414 6.22 -1.73 20.03
C SER A 414 5.00 -2.06 19.17
N LEU A 415 4.16 -2.99 19.63
CA LEU A 415 2.89 -3.30 18.98
C LEU A 415 1.92 -2.10 18.92
N PHE A 416 2.17 -1.01 19.67
CA PHE A 416 1.42 0.23 19.55
C PHE A 416 1.61 0.88 18.18
N LEU A 417 2.83 0.88 17.65
CA LEU A 417 3.14 1.38 16.30
C LEU A 417 2.41 0.55 15.24
N VAL A 418 2.47 -0.78 15.38
CA VAL A 418 1.78 -1.72 14.48
C VAL A 418 0.27 -1.47 14.52
N ALA A 419 -0.31 -1.31 15.71
CA ALA A 419 -1.73 -1.03 15.91
C ALA A 419 -2.16 0.29 15.25
N HIS A 420 -1.40 1.36 15.49
CA HIS A 420 -1.63 2.68 14.89
C HIS A 420 -1.65 2.59 13.36
N PHE A 421 -0.57 2.06 12.77
CA PHE A 421 -0.41 2.05 11.32
C PHE A 421 -1.47 1.17 10.63
N HIS A 422 -1.78 0.01 11.20
CA HIS A 422 -2.84 -0.85 10.66
C HIS A 422 -4.21 -0.19 10.76
N ASN A 423 -4.46 0.62 11.78
CA ASN A 423 -5.72 1.36 11.91
C ASN A 423 -5.90 2.38 10.78
N VAL A 424 -4.85 3.15 10.47
CA VAL A 424 -4.92 4.15 9.40
C VAL A 424 -4.90 3.54 7.99
N ILE A 425 -4.15 2.45 7.77
CA ILE A 425 -4.11 1.79 6.45
C ILE A 425 -5.37 0.97 6.18
N ILE A 426 -5.84 0.14 7.12
CA ILE A 426 -7.04 -0.65 6.90
C ILE A 426 -8.27 0.26 6.89
N GLY A 427 -8.41 1.11 7.92
CA GLY A 427 -9.53 2.02 8.07
C GLY A 427 -9.57 3.12 7.01
N GLY A 428 -8.42 3.63 6.59
CA GLY A 428 -8.31 4.66 5.56
C GLY A 428 -8.28 4.11 4.14
N VAL A 429 -7.27 3.31 3.83
CA VAL A 429 -6.97 2.88 2.45
C VAL A 429 -7.86 1.71 2.04
N VAL A 430 -7.84 0.60 2.78
CA VAL A 430 -8.56 -0.63 2.39
C VAL A 430 -10.08 -0.37 2.36
N PHE A 431 -10.64 0.25 3.39
CA PHE A 431 -12.06 0.61 3.42
C PHE A 431 -12.42 1.60 2.31
N GLY A 432 -11.54 2.57 2.02
CA GLY A 432 -11.73 3.51 0.91
C GLY A 432 -11.77 2.80 -0.44
N CYS A 433 -10.86 1.87 -0.67
CA CYS A 433 -10.83 1.08 -1.88
C CYS A 433 -12.04 0.15 -2.01
N PHE A 434 -12.48 -0.52 -0.94
CA PHE A 434 -13.70 -1.34 -0.98
C PHE A 434 -14.96 -0.49 -1.21
N SER A 435 -15.02 0.71 -0.64
CA SER A 435 -16.07 1.68 -0.94
C SER A 435 -16.05 2.06 -2.42
N GLY A 436 -14.87 2.38 -2.97
CA GLY A 436 -14.68 2.75 -4.37
C GLY A 436 -15.04 1.63 -5.34
N VAL A 437 -14.55 0.40 -5.09
CA VAL A 437 -14.91 -0.78 -5.89
C VAL A 437 -16.42 -0.96 -5.87
N THR A 438 -17.07 -0.91 -4.71
CA THR A 438 -18.55 -1.06 -4.61
C THR A 438 -19.29 0.08 -5.33
N TYR A 439 -18.78 1.30 -5.22
CA TYR A 439 -19.40 2.51 -5.77
C TYR A 439 -19.32 2.55 -7.31
N TRP A 440 -18.17 2.19 -7.88
CA TRP A 440 -17.95 2.20 -9.33
C TRP A 440 -18.15 0.85 -10.02
N PHE A 441 -18.45 -0.24 -9.28
CA PHE A 441 -18.74 -1.56 -9.84
C PHE A 441 -19.79 -1.53 -10.98
N PRO A 442 -20.93 -0.83 -10.83
CA PRO A 442 -21.94 -0.79 -11.90
C PRO A 442 -21.44 -0.11 -13.17
N LYS A 443 -20.47 0.81 -13.04
CA LYS A 443 -19.85 1.47 -14.19
C LYS A 443 -18.89 0.54 -14.93
N ALA A 444 -18.25 -0.40 -14.23
CA ALA A 444 -17.33 -1.37 -14.83
C ALA A 444 -18.06 -2.53 -15.52
N PHE A 445 -19.13 -3.06 -14.92
CA PHE A 445 -19.74 -4.31 -15.38
C PHE A 445 -21.23 -4.20 -15.75
N GLY A 446 -21.87 -3.04 -15.54
CA GLY A 446 -23.28 -2.82 -15.90
C GLY A 446 -24.30 -3.33 -14.89
N PHE A 447 -23.88 -3.96 -13.78
CA PHE A 447 -24.75 -4.43 -12.71
C PHE A 447 -24.24 -4.03 -11.33
N LYS A 448 -25.14 -4.02 -10.33
CA LYS A 448 -24.80 -3.69 -8.94
C LYS A 448 -24.42 -4.94 -8.16
N LEU A 449 -23.46 -4.80 -7.25
CA LEU A 449 -23.15 -5.86 -6.29
C LEU A 449 -24.33 -6.15 -5.36
N ASN A 450 -24.36 -7.34 -4.78
CA ASN A 450 -25.39 -7.72 -3.83
C ASN A 450 -25.19 -6.97 -2.50
N GLU A 451 -26.14 -6.09 -2.18
CA GLU A 451 -26.09 -5.21 -1.02
C GLU A 451 -26.09 -5.99 0.32
N LYS A 452 -26.79 -7.12 0.41
CA LYS A 452 -26.83 -7.93 1.64
C LYS A 452 -25.43 -8.45 1.98
N TRP A 453 -24.74 -9.04 1.00
CA TRP A 453 -23.38 -9.53 1.19
C TRP A 453 -22.38 -8.39 1.39
N GLY A 454 -22.57 -7.25 0.73
CA GLY A 454 -21.76 -6.05 0.96
C GLY A 454 -21.81 -5.57 2.41
N LYS A 455 -23.01 -5.55 3.03
CA LYS A 455 -23.19 -5.18 4.43
C LYS A 455 -22.60 -6.21 5.40
N ILE A 456 -22.75 -7.50 5.09
CA ILE A 456 -22.16 -8.59 5.88
C ILE A 456 -20.63 -8.50 5.85
N ALA A 457 -20.04 -8.29 4.67
CA ALA A 457 -18.61 -8.10 4.52
C ALA A 457 -18.12 -6.90 5.35
N PHE A 458 -18.78 -5.74 5.24
CA PHE A 458 -18.46 -4.58 6.06
C PHE A 458 -18.49 -4.89 7.56
N LEU A 459 -19.53 -5.58 8.03
CA LEU A 459 -19.68 -5.92 9.44
C LEU A 459 -18.54 -6.82 9.95
N PHE A 460 -18.18 -7.86 9.19
CA PHE A 460 -17.05 -8.72 9.55
C PHE A 460 -15.72 -7.97 9.55
N TRP A 461 -15.50 -7.10 8.55
CA TRP A 461 -14.27 -6.31 8.47
C TRP A 461 -14.13 -5.34 9.63
N ILE A 462 -15.17 -4.56 9.94
CA ILE A 462 -15.08 -3.55 11.00
C ILE A 462 -14.97 -4.20 12.38
N ILE A 463 -15.78 -5.20 12.69
CA ILE A 463 -15.71 -5.91 13.97
C ILE A 463 -14.39 -6.66 14.08
N GLY A 464 -14.04 -7.46 13.08
CA GLY A 464 -12.79 -8.22 13.07
C GLY A 464 -11.56 -7.32 13.21
N PHE A 465 -11.56 -6.15 12.56
CA PHE A 465 -10.51 -5.14 12.70
C PHE A 465 -10.36 -4.69 14.16
N PHE A 466 -11.45 -4.29 14.82
CA PHE A 466 -11.37 -3.82 16.21
C PHE A 466 -10.88 -4.94 17.15
N PHE A 467 -11.38 -6.17 17.00
CA PHE A 467 -10.94 -7.31 17.81
C PHE A 467 -9.47 -7.70 17.55
N ALA A 468 -8.98 -7.51 16.33
CA ALA A 468 -7.60 -7.86 15.98
C ALA A 468 -6.58 -6.81 16.44
N PHE A 469 -6.89 -5.51 16.31
CA PHE A 469 -5.88 -4.45 16.44
C PHE A 469 -6.00 -3.60 17.71
N ILE A 470 -7.18 -3.49 18.33
CA ILE A 470 -7.29 -2.76 19.62
C ILE A 470 -6.47 -3.42 20.74
N PRO A 471 -6.45 -4.76 20.89
CA PRO A 471 -5.59 -5.41 21.88
C PRO A 471 -4.12 -5.07 21.71
N LEU A 472 -3.66 -4.81 20.48
CA LEU A 472 -2.25 -4.52 20.20
C LEU A 472 -1.80 -3.16 20.76
N TYR A 473 -2.72 -2.18 20.88
CA TYR A 473 -2.39 -0.93 21.59
C TYR A 473 -2.03 -1.20 23.06
N PHE A 474 -2.80 -2.05 23.74
CA PHE A 474 -2.53 -2.42 25.12
C PHE A 474 -1.26 -3.25 25.25
N LEU A 475 -1.05 -4.24 24.37
CA LEU A 475 0.17 -5.05 24.35
C LEU A 475 1.43 -4.19 24.10
N GLY A 476 1.34 -3.19 23.22
CA GLY A 476 2.41 -2.23 23.00
C GLY A 476 2.75 -1.42 24.25
N PHE A 477 1.73 -0.93 24.98
CA PHE A 477 1.94 -0.27 26.28
C PHE A 477 2.54 -1.20 27.35
N MET A 478 2.26 -2.50 27.27
CA MET A 478 2.82 -3.51 28.18
C MET A 478 4.26 -3.94 27.81
N GLY A 479 4.80 -3.43 26.70
CA GLY A 479 6.20 -3.65 26.28
C GLY A 479 6.40 -4.76 25.24
N MET A 480 5.34 -5.29 24.62
CA MET A 480 5.48 -6.26 23.53
C MET A 480 5.94 -5.57 22.23
N THR A 481 6.95 -6.16 21.58
CA THR A 481 7.60 -5.72 20.32
C THR A 481 7.53 -6.81 19.26
#